data_AF-A0AAV4CK33-F1
#
_entry.id   AF-A0AAV4CK33-F1
#
_cell.length_a   1.000
_cell.length_b   1.000
_cell.length_c   1.000
_cell.angle_alpha   90.00
_cell.angle_beta   90.00
_cell.angle_gamma   90.00
#
_symmetry.space_group_name_H-M   'P 1'
#
loop_
_entity.id
_entity.type
_entity.pdbx_description
1 polymer ?
#
loop_
_entity_poly.entity_id
_entity_poly.type
_entity_poly.pdbx_seq_one_letter_code
_entity_poly.pdbx_strand_id
1 'polypeptide(L)'
;MTWKHPSSSVTKKFKVQRSAAKVMATVFWDAKGVILLDILPQGQCINAARYCSTLDRLKEAIRRKRPGLLRWGVMLQHDNATPHSANLTQQWLQRYGWEILPHPAHSPDLAPSDFHLFGPL
;
A
#
# COMPACT_ATOMS: atom_id res chain seq x y z
N MET A 1 12.20 -25.11 -8.36
CA MET A 1 12.36 -26.37 -9.14
C MET A 1 12.16 -27.53 -8.18
N THR A 2 11.33 -28.51 -8.54
CA THR A 2 11.19 -29.75 -7.78
C THR A 2 11.70 -30.89 -8.65
N TRP A 3 12.75 -31.56 -8.19
CA TRP A 3 13.30 -32.73 -8.89
C TRP A 3 12.31 -33.89 -8.75
N LYS A 4 11.92 -34.50 -9.88
CA LYS A 4 11.01 -35.66 -9.93
C LYS A 4 11.48 -36.67 -10.98
N HIS A 5 11.08 -37.93 -10.78
CA HIS A 5 11.38 -39.05 -11.68
C HIS A 5 10.64 -38.89 -13.03
N PRO A 6 11.20 -39.34 -14.17
CA PRO A 6 10.61 -39.15 -15.50
C PRO A 6 9.19 -39.70 -15.69
N SER A 7 8.82 -40.75 -14.94
CA SER A 7 7.50 -41.38 -14.99
C SER A 7 6.48 -40.79 -14.00
N SER A 8 6.86 -39.81 -13.18
CA SER A 8 5.97 -39.23 -12.19
C SER A 8 5.07 -38.16 -12.80
N SER A 9 3.76 -38.22 -12.50
CA SER A 9 2.81 -37.18 -12.88
C SER A 9 3.23 -35.82 -12.33
N VAL A 10 3.32 -34.82 -13.20
CA VAL A 10 3.58 -33.42 -12.81
C VAL A 10 2.37 -32.92 -12.04
N THR A 11 2.59 -32.38 -10.84
CA THR A 11 1.52 -31.70 -10.08
C THR A 11 1.09 -30.48 -10.91
N LYS A 12 -0.09 -30.55 -11.52
CA LYS A 12 -0.64 -29.44 -12.30
C LYS A 12 -0.98 -28.33 -11.31
N LYS A 13 -0.20 -27.26 -11.29
CA LYS A 13 -0.55 -26.07 -10.50
C LYS A 13 -1.92 -25.59 -10.98
N PHE A 14 -2.88 -25.50 -10.06
CA PHE A 14 -4.15 -24.86 -10.37
C PHE A 14 -3.84 -23.44 -10.83
N LYS A 15 -4.24 -23.09 -12.07
CA LYS A 15 -4.10 -21.70 -12.52
C LYS A 15 -4.99 -20.87 -11.61
N VAL A 16 -4.42 -19.91 -10.89
CA VAL A 16 -5.20 -18.92 -10.15
C VAL A 16 -5.99 -18.13 -11.19
N GLN A 17 -7.23 -18.54 -11.42
CA GLN A 17 -8.19 -17.75 -12.17
C GLN A 17 -8.37 -16.45 -11.40
N ARG A 18 -8.37 -15.29 -12.07
CA ARG A 18 -8.65 -13.99 -11.42
C ARG A 18 -10.02 -14.13 -10.75
N SER A 19 -10.02 -14.37 -9.44
CA SER A 19 -11.25 -14.60 -8.72
C SER A 19 -12.03 -13.29 -8.69
N ALA A 20 -13.32 -13.36 -9.00
CA ALA A 20 -14.20 -12.21 -9.00
C ALA A 20 -14.25 -11.51 -7.62
N ALA A 21 -13.78 -12.17 -6.56
CA ALA A 21 -13.82 -11.76 -5.15
C ALA A 21 -12.55 -11.07 -4.61
N LYS A 22 -11.69 -10.51 -5.48
CA LYS A 22 -10.53 -9.75 -4.99
C LYS A 22 -10.98 -8.43 -4.34
N VAL A 23 -10.58 -8.23 -3.09
CA VAL A 23 -10.78 -7.00 -2.33
C VAL A 23 -9.43 -6.27 -2.27
N MET A 24 -9.44 -4.94 -2.35
CA MET A 24 -8.24 -4.12 -2.25
C MET A 24 -8.16 -3.52 -0.84
N ALA A 25 -7.02 -3.70 -0.17
CA ALA A 25 -6.76 -3.14 1.15
C ALA A 25 -5.58 -2.17 1.07
N THR A 26 -5.73 -1.01 1.69
CA THR A 26 -4.67 -0.01 1.88
C THR A 26 -4.28 0.03 3.34
N VAL A 27 -2.98 -0.15 3.63
CA VAL A 27 -2.45 -0.14 5.00
C VAL A 27 -1.43 0.97 5.14
N PHE A 28 -1.58 1.76 6.20
CA PHE A 28 -0.57 2.72 6.65
C PHE A 28 -0.09 2.33 8.04
N TRP A 29 1.22 2.30 8.22
CA TRP A 29 1.87 1.83 9.44
C TRP A 29 3.20 2.57 9.66
N ASP A 30 3.67 2.54 10.90
CA ASP A 30 4.99 3.04 11.29
C ASP A 30 5.73 1.97 12.12
N ALA A 31 6.93 2.29 12.61
CA ALA A 31 7.71 1.38 13.47
C ALA A 31 6.98 0.95 14.77
N LYS A 32 5.89 1.63 15.15
CA LYS A 32 5.05 1.29 16.31
C LYS A 32 3.79 0.50 15.92
N GLY A 33 3.61 0.15 14.64
CA GLY A 33 2.53 -0.68 14.12
C GLY A 33 1.52 0.05 13.24
N VAL A 34 0.38 -0.61 12.99
CA VAL A 34 -0.64 -0.17 12.03
C VAL A 34 -1.42 1.06 12.53
N ILE A 35 -1.45 2.10 11.70
CA ILE A 35 -2.18 3.35 11.94
C ILE A 35 -3.58 3.27 11.32
N LEU A 36 -3.68 2.87 10.06
CA LEU A 36 -4.94 2.76 9.32
C LEU A 36 -4.94 1.52 8.40
N LEU A 37 -6.07 0.81 8.38
CA LEU A 37 -6.42 -0.19 7.39
C LEU A 37 -7.72 0.28 6.74
N ASP A 38 -7.69 0.56 5.44
CA ASP A 38 -8.87 0.89 4.63
C ASP A 38 -9.12 -0.22 3.62
N ILE A 39 -10.27 -0.88 3.71
CA ILE A 39 -10.67 -1.94 2.79
C ILE A 39 -11.64 -1.35 1.78
N LEU A 40 -11.27 -1.37 0.51
CA LEU A 40 -12.14 -0.95 -0.57
C LEU A 40 -13.17 -2.04 -0.87
N PRO A 41 -14.44 -1.67 -1.12
CA PRO A 41 -15.44 -2.62 -1.61
C PRO A 41 -14.97 -3.33 -2.88
N GLN A 42 -15.43 -4.58 -3.04
CA GLN A 42 -15.11 -5.42 -4.19
C GLN A 42 -15.44 -4.72 -5.52
N GLY A 43 -14.53 -4.81 -6.49
CA GLY A 43 -14.68 -4.20 -7.80
C GLY A 43 -14.36 -2.71 -7.87
N GLN A 44 -14.01 -2.05 -6.76
CA GLN A 44 -13.52 -0.67 -6.77
C GLN A 44 -11.99 -0.61 -6.85
N CYS A 45 -11.50 0.41 -7.56
CA CYS A 45 -10.08 0.72 -7.70
C CYS A 45 -9.74 1.99 -6.91
N ILE A 46 -8.50 2.09 -6.43
CA ILE A 46 -7.97 3.35 -5.89
C ILE A 46 -7.72 4.30 -7.06
N ASN A 47 -8.45 5.40 -7.09
CA ASN A 47 -8.15 6.58 -7.92
C ASN A 47 -7.63 7.71 -7.01
N ALA A 48 -7.18 8.82 -7.61
CA ALA A 48 -6.60 9.94 -6.86
C ALA A 48 -7.57 10.51 -5.81
N ALA A 49 -8.85 10.65 -6.14
CA ALA A 49 -9.86 11.18 -5.21
C ALA A 49 -10.08 10.24 -4.01
N ARG A 50 -10.17 8.92 -4.26
CA ARG A 50 -10.27 7.91 -3.21
C ARG A 50 -9.02 7.89 -2.35
N TYR A 51 -7.84 8.03 -2.96
CA TYR A 51 -6.58 8.10 -2.22
C TYR A 51 -6.54 9.31 -1.29
N CYS A 52 -6.91 10.51 -1.76
CA CYS A 52 -6.99 11.71 -0.92
C CYS A 52 -7.98 11.55 0.25
N SER A 53 -9.15 10.97 0.00
CA SER A 53 -10.11 10.63 1.08
C SER A 53 -9.54 9.64 2.11
N THR A 54 -8.63 8.75 1.67
CA THR A 54 -7.92 7.83 2.56
C THR A 54 -6.86 8.58 3.37
N LEU A 55 -6.17 9.55 2.77
CA LEU A 55 -5.20 10.42 3.46
C LEU A 55 -5.88 11.32 4.52
N ASP A 56 -7.09 11.81 4.26
CA ASP A 56 -7.87 12.54 5.28
C ASP A 56 -8.16 11.65 6.50
N ARG A 57 -8.59 10.40 6.26
CA ARG A 57 -8.81 9.42 7.32
C ARG A 57 -7.52 9.03 8.03
N LEU A 58 -6.41 8.95 7.31
CA LEU A 58 -5.09 8.68 7.88
C LEU A 58 -4.66 9.82 8.78
N LYS A 59 -4.81 11.08 8.37
CA LYS A 59 -4.49 12.25 9.19
C LYS A 59 -5.24 12.22 10.52
N GLU A 60 -6.54 11.91 10.50
CA GLU A 60 -7.36 11.74 11.70
C GLU A 60 -6.93 10.54 12.56
N ALA A 61 -6.49 9.45 11.93
CA ALA A 61 -5.93 8.29 12.64
C ALA A 61 -4.58 8.62 13.30
N ILE A 62 -3.70 9.37 12.64
CA ILE A 62 -2.44 9.87 13.19
C ILE A 62 -2.72 10.79 14.37
N ARG A 63 -3.66 11.75 14.24
CA ARG A 63 -4.03 12.65 15.35
C ARG A 63 -4.39 11.88 16.62
N ARG A 64 -5.09 10.75 16.49
CA ARG A 64 -5.51 9.91 17.63
C ARG A 64 -4.41 8.95 18.12
N LYS A 65 -3.75 8.23 17.22
CA LYS A 65 -2.82 7.14 17.56
C LYS A 65 -1.37 7.58 17.72
N ARG A 66 -0.99 8.71 17.11
CA ARG A 66 0.37 9.25 16.99
C ARG A 66 0.36 10.79 17.05
N PRO A 67 -0.20 11.42 18.09
CA PRO A 67 -0.39 12.88 18.13
C PRO A 67 0.90 13.67 17.94
N GLY A 68 2.05 13.14 18.39
CA GLY A 68 3.35 13.75 18.16
C GLY A 68 3.70 13.88 16.67
N LEU A 69 3.37 12.90 15.83
CA LEU A 69 3.83 12.83 14.44
C LEU A 69 3.37 14.04 13.61
N LEU A 70 2.15 14.54 13.85
CA LEU A 70 1.66 15.75 13.17
C LEU A 70 2.42 17.03 13.57
N ARG A 71 3.08 17.05 14.73
CA ARG A 71 3.87 18.19 15.20
C ARG A 71 5.28 18.18 14.60
N TRP A 72 5.88 17.01 14.40
CA TRP A 72 7.24 16.87 13.86
C TRP A 72 7.31 16.89 12.33
N GLY A 73 6.15 16.81 11.66
CA GLY A 73 6.07 16.61 10.22
C GLY A 73 5.94 15.13 9.87
N VAL A 74 5.14 14.85 8.84
CA VAL A 74 4.90 13.48 8.36
C VAL A 74 5.75 13.25 7.12
N MET A 75 6.67 12.29 7.20
CA MET A 75 7.37 11.74 6.04
C MET A 75 6.61 10.50 5.56
N LEU A 76 6.04 10.57 4.36
CA LEU A 76 5.24 9.52 3.76
C LEU A 76 6.08 8.74 2.73
N GLN A 77 6.21 7.43 2.94
CA GLN A 77 6.75 6.50 1.95
C GLN A 77 5.60 5.80 1.22
N HIS A 78 5.56 5.91 -0.10
CA HIS A 78 4.63 5.19 -0.96
C HIS A 78 5.22 5.04 -2.36
N ASP A 79 4.67 4.13 -3.17
CA ASP A 79 5.12 3.91 -4.54
C ASP A 79 4.60 4.99 -5.50
N ASN A 80 5.17 5.01 -6.71
CA ASN A 80 4.87 5.97 -7.77
C ASN A 80 3.63 5.59 -8.60
N ALA A 81 2.64 4.92 -8.00
CA ALA A 81 1.40 4.56 -8.68
C ALA A 81 0.67 5.82 -9.20
N THR A 82 -0.06 5.71 -10.32
CA THR A 82 -0.74 6.85 -10.94
C THR A 82 -1.64 7.65 -9.98
N PRO A 83 -2.44 7.03 -9.09
CA PRO A 83 -3.22 7.77 -8.10
C PRO A 83 -2.37 8.57 -7.12
N HIS A 84 -1.17 8.08 -6.80
CA HIS A 84 -0.26 8.65 -5.82
C HIS A 84 0.54 9.84 -6.38
N SER A 85 0.92 9.76 -7.66
CA SER A 85 1.62 10.83 -8.37
C SER A 85 0.66 11.85 -9.03
N ALA A 86 -0.65 11.65 -8.90
CA ALA A 86 -1.64 12.57 -9.46
C ALA A 86 -1.57 13.96 -8.82
N ASN A 87 -1.82 15.00 -9.62
CA ASN A 87 -1.77 16.40 -9.16
C ASN A 87 -2.67 16.64 -7.93
N LEU A 88 -3.87 16.06 -7.92
CA LEU A 88 -4.78 16.14 -6.76
C LEU A 88 -4.13 15.65 -5.46
N THR A 89 -3.38 14.56 -5.52
CA THR A 89 -2.68 13.99 -4.36
C THR A 89 -1.47 14.83 -3.95
N GLN A 90 -0.71 15.32 -4.92
CA GLN A 90 0.42 16.22 -4.65
C GLN A 90 -0.03 17.53 -3.99
N GLN A 91 -1.13 18.12 -4.46
CA GLN A 91 -1.75 19.30 -3.82
C GLN A 91 -2.22 19.01 -2.40
N TRP A 92 -2.82 17.83 -2.17
CA TRP A 92 -3.23 17.42 -0.82
C TRP A 92 -2.01 17.34 0.12
N LEU A 93 -0.92 16.69 -0.31
CA LEU A 93 0.30 16.52 0.49
C LEU A 93 0.96 17.87 0.78
N GLN A 94 1.07 18.74 -0.22
CA GLN A 94 1.60 20.10 -0.07
C GLN A 94 0.75 20.93 0.91
N ARG A 95 -0.59 20.88 0.79
CA ARG A 95 -1.51 21.61 1.66
C ARG A 95 -1.34 21.25 3.14
N TYR A 96 -1.01 20.00 3.43
CA TYR A 96 -0.85 19.52 4.81
C TYR A 96 0.62 19.43 5.26
N GLY A 97 1.57 19.83 4.42
CA GLY A 97 3.00 19.83 4.74
C GLY A 97 3.56 18.43 4.96
N TRP A 98 3.08 17.44 4.23
CA TRP A 98 3.60 16.07 4.27
C TRP A 98 4.70 15.92 3.23
N GLU A 99 5.86 15.45 3.67
CA GLU A 99 7.01 15.22 2.80
C GLU A 99 6.92 13.82 2.20
N ILE A 100 7.17 13.69 0.90
CA ILE A 100 7.22 12.40 0.21
C ILE A 100 8.67 11.93 0.19
N LEU A 101 8.92 10.72 0.69
CA LEU A 101 10.24 10.11 0.56
C LEU A 101 10.48 9.69 -0.89
N PRO A 102 11.63 10.02 -1.50
CA PRO A 102 11.96 9.59 -2.85
C PRO A 102 11.88 8.07 -2.97
N HIS A 103 11.14 7.57 -3.96
CA HIS A 103 11.03 6.15 -4.24
C HIS A 103 11.40 5.88 -5.72
N PRO A 104 12.41 5.04 -5.98
CA PRO A 104 12.77 4.68 -7.35
C PRO A 104 11.71 3.79 -8.01
N ALA A 105 11.66 3.81 -9.34
CA ALA A 105 10.73 2.96 -10.08
C ALA A 105 11.05 1.47 -9.86
N HIS A 106 10.00 0.64 -9.81
CA HIS A 106 10.11 -0.83 -9.73
C HIS A 106 10.99 -1.37 -8.59
N SER A 107 10.94 -0.73 -7.41
CA SER A 107 11.82 -1.06 -6.28
C SER A 107 11.06 -1.56 -5.03
N PRO A 108 10.35 -2.70 -5.12
CA PRO A 108 9.60 -3.26 -3.98
C PRO A 108 10.53 -3.69 -2.82
N ASP A 109 11.79 -4.01 -3.10
CA ASP A 109 12.83 -4.30 -2.10
C ASP A 109 13.15 -3.09 -1.21
N LEU A 110 12.83 -1.87 -1.65
CA LEU A 110 12.97 -0.63 -0.89
C LEU A 110 11.66 -0.19 -0.23
N ALA A 111 10.56 -0.91 -0.43
CA ALA A 111 9.26 -0.62 0.14
C ALA A 111 8.99 -1.56 1.34
N PRO A 112 9.02 -1.06 2.59
CA PRO A 112 8.76 -1.88 3.78
C PRO A 112 7.43 -2.64 3.71
N SER A 113 6.42 -2.04 3.10
CA SER A 113 5.13 -2.71 2.91
C SER A 113 5.26 -3.97 2.05
N ASP A 114 6.07 -3.96 1.00
CA ASP A 114 6.18 -5.09 0.08
C ASP A 114 7.09 -6.20 0.62
N PHE A 115 8.27 -5.86 1.15
CA PHE A 115 9.22 -6.89 1.61
C PHE A 115 8.94 -7.40 3.03
N HIS A 116 8.29 -6.62 3.90
CA HIS A 116 8.05 -6.99 5.30
C HIS A 116 6.57 -7.27 5.59
N LEU A 117 5.68 -6.30 5.34
CA LEU A 117 4.27 -6.43 5.72
C LEU A 117 3.51 -7.43 4.83
N PHE A 118 3.71 -7.37 3.52
CA PHE A 118 3.11 -8.25 2.51
C PHE A 118 4.08 -9.33 2.02
N GLY A 119 5.27 -9.43 2.63
CA GLY A 119 6.19 -10.56 2.43
C GLY A 119 5.49 -11.90 2.72
N PRO A 120 6.16 -13.04 2.48
CA PRO A 120 5.54 -14.28 1.95
C PRO A 120 4.12 -14.57 2.49
N LEU A 121 3.12 -13.97 1.84
CA LEU A 121 1.71 -14.35 1.89
C LEU A 121 1.48 -15.51 0.90
#